data_AF-A0A1M3EC33-F1
#
_entry.id   AF-A0A1M3EC33-F1
#
_cell.length_a   1.000
_cell.length_b   1.000
_cell.length_c   1.000
_cell.angle_alpha   90.00
_cell.angle_beta   90.00
_cell.angle_gamma   90.00
#
_symmetry.space_group_name_H-M   'P 1'
#
loop_
_entity.id
_entity.type
_entity.pdbx_description
1 polymer ?
#
loop_
_entity_poly.entity_id
_entity_poly.type
_entity_poly.pdbx_seq_one_letter_code
_entity_poly.pdbx_strand_id
1 'polypeptide(L)' 'MEALKKTFYPNLEHPVAELSAYALSMGLFIISLKSEEIIRFEPSDVAHFKSWLDRHKIRDINKDIEITGPNKE' A
#
# COMPACT_ATOMS: atom_id res chain seq x y z
N MET A 1 -0.10 -19.82 17.89
CA MET A 1 -0.36 -19.17 16.59
C MET A 1 -0.58 -17.70 16.88
N GLU A 2 0.43 -16.88 16.61
CA GLU A 2 0.53 -15.51 17.11
C GLU A 2 -0.62 -14.64 16.61
N ALA A 3 -1.20 -13.89 17.55
CA ALA A 3 -2.27 -12.95 17.30
C ALA A 3 -1.82 -11.95 16.24
N LEU A 4 -2.33 -12.12 15.01
CA LEU A 4 -2.28 -11.10 13.98
C LEU A 4 -2.92 -9.86 14.60
N LYS A 5 -2.10 -8.90 15.04
CA LYS A 5 -2.57 -7.58 15.45
C LYS A 5 -3.29 -7.01 14.24
N LYS A 6 -4.63 -7.13 14.24
CA LYS A 6 -5.51 -6.51 13.26
C LYS A 6 -5.33 -5.01 13.42
N THR A 7 -4.30 -4.48 12.76
CA THR A 7 -3.97 -3.07 12.81
C THR A 7 -4.83 -2.44 11.76
N PHE A 8 -5.81 -1.67 12.21
CA PHE A 8 -6.69 -0.92 11.35
C PHE A 8 -6.12 0.49 11.24
N TYR A 9 -6.08 1.01 10.02
CA TYR A 9 -5.87 2.43 9.83
C TYR A 9 -7.22 3.14 10.00
N PRO A 10 -7.29 4.30 10.66
CA PRO A 10 -8.54 5.07 10.74
C PRO A 10 -9.11 5.31 9.34
N ASN A 11 -10.41 5.05 9.17
CA ASN A 11 -11.16 5.14 7.91
C ASN A 11 -10.86 4.03 6.88
N LEU A 12 -9.96 3.10 7.19
CA LEU A 12 -9.75 1.90 6.38
C LEU A 12 -10.61 0.77 6.95
N GLU A 13 -11.60 0.33 6.18
CA GLU A 13 -12.53 -0.74 6.59
C GLU A 13 -11.86 -2.12 6.66
N HIS A 14 -10.66 -2.25 6.10
CA HIS A 14 -9.89 -3.48 6.04
C HIS A 14 -8.66 -3.44 6.96
N PRO A 15 -8.34 -4.55 7.64
CA PRO A 15 -7.12 -4.66 8.42
C PRO A 15 -5.88 -4.71 7.53
N VAL A 16 -4.76 -4.19 8.05
CA VAL A 16 -3.47 -4.18 7.34
C VAL A 16 -3.01 -5.56 6.85
N ALA A 17 -3.42 -6.59 7.57
CA ALA A 17 -3.06 -7.97 7.29
C ALA A 17 -3.69 -8.52 6.00
N GLU A 18 -4.81 -7.95 5.58
CA GLU A 18 -5.47 -8.29 4.31
C GLU A 18 -4.84 -7.54 3.15
N LEU A 19 -4.09 -6.48 3.37
CA LEU A 19 -3.37 -5.78 2.32
C LEU A 19 -2.24 -6.67 1.78
N SER A 20 -2.13 -6.72 0.46
CA SER A 20 -1.08 -7.44 -0.26
C SER A 20 -0.08 -6.45 -0.85
N ALA A 21 -0.58 -5.47 -1.60
CA ALA A 21 0.23 -4.46 -2.26
C ALA A 21 -0.55 -3.14 -2.36
N TYR A 22 0.16 -2.03 -2.58
CA TYR A 22 -0.46 -0.73 -2.80
C TYR A 22 0.23 0.02 -3.94
N ALA A 23 -0.51 0.93 -4.56
CA ALA A 23 -0.04 1.86 -5.57
C ALA A 23 -0.51 3.26 -5.21
N LEU A 24 0.41 4.22 -5.12
CA LEU A 24 0.11 5.64 -4.95
C LEU A 24 0.08 6.32 -6.32
N SER A 25 -1.04 6.94 -6.67
CA SER A 25 -1.20 7.72 -7.90
C SER A 25 -1.91 9.04 -7.61
N MET A 26 -1.25 10.16 -7.85
CA MET A 26 -1.81 11.52 -7.68
C MET A 26 -2.50 11.77 -6.32
N GLY A 27 -2.02 11.15 -5.23
CA GLY A 27 -2.61 11.25 -3.89
C GLY A 27 -3.64 10.19 -3.55
N LEU A 28 -4.07 9.39 -4.53
CA LEU A 28 -4.96 8.24 -4.34
C LEU A 28 -4.14 6.97 -4.10
N PHE A 29 -4.48 6.22 -3.05
CA PHE A 29 -3.91 4.90 -2.81
C PHE A 29 -4.85 3.82 -3.36
N ILE A 30 -4.38 3.11 -4.37
CA ILE A 30 -4.99 1.87 -4.84
C ILE A 30 -4.37 0.74 -4.04
N ILE A 31 -5.16 -0.03 -3.32
CA ILE A 31 -4.69 -1.08 -2.44
C ILE A 31 -5.26 -2.40 -2.93
N SER A 32 -4.38 -3.36 -3.20
CA SER A 32 -4.75 -4.74 -3.49
C SER A 32 -4.78 -5.54 -2.20
N LEU A 33 -5.91 -6.16 -1.93
CA LEU A 33 -6.12 -7.10 -0.84
C LEU A 33 -5.69 -8.51 -1.28
N LYS A 34 -5.39 -9.37 -0.30
CA LYS A 34 -5.10 -10.80 -0.51
C LYS A 34 -6.31 -11.58 -1.01
N SER A 35 -7.51 -11.07 -0.75
CA SER A 35 -8.77 -11.58 -1.27
C SER A 35 -9.00 -11.20 -2.74
N GLU A 36 -7.98 -10.73 -3.45
CA GLU A 36 -8.02 -10.26 -4.85
C GLU A 36 -8.90 -9.04 -5.09
N GLU A 37 -9.47 -8.46 -4.03
CA GLU A 37 -10.22 -7.23 -4.08
C GLU A 37 -9.28 -6.01 -4.12
N ILE A 38 -9.67 -4.98 -4.86
CA ILE A 38 -8.90 -3.75 -5.00
C ILE A 38 -9.74 -2.59 -4.47
N ILE A 39 -9.24 -1.92 -3.46
CA ILE A 39 -9.90 -0.77 -2.84
C ILE A 39 -9.14 0.51 -3.14
N ARG A 40 -9.86 1.63 -3.15
CA ARG A 40 -9.29 2.96 -3.36
C ARG A 40 -9.44 3.73 -2.06
N PHE A 41 -8.33 4.24 -1.54
CA PHE A 41 -8.30 4.98 -0.29
C PHE A 41 -7.61 6.33 -0.51
N GLU A 42 -8.30 7.39 -0.12
CA GLU A 42 -7.78 8.75 -0.18
C GLU A 42 -7.58 9.28 1.25
N PRO A 43 -6.37 9.15 1.81
CA PRO A 43 -6.06 9.71 3.11
C PRO A 43 -5.91 11.22 3.01
N SER A 44 -6.36 11.94 4.04
CA SER A 44 -6.06 13.37 4.18
C SER A 44 -4.55 13.63 4.29
N ASP A 45 -3.80 12.67 4.85
CA ASP A 45 -2.34 12.71 4.99
C ASP A 45 -1.68 11.54 4.25
N VAL A 46 -1.36 11.77 2.97
CA VAL A 46 -0.68 10.82 2.09
C VAL A 46 0.64 10.32 2.67
N ALA A 47 1.47 11.23 3.22
CA ALA A 47 2.77 10.89 3.78
C ALA A 47 2.67 9.99 5.01
N HIS A 48 1.68 10.25 5.88
CA HIS A 48 1.45 9.44 7.07
C HIS A 48 0.95 8.04 6.69
N PHE A 49 -0.01 7.95 5.77
CA PHE A 49 -0.54 6.68 5.30
C PHE A 49 0.52 5.83 4.60
N LYS A 50 1.34 6.44 3.75
CA LYS A 50 2.47 5.76 3.11
C LYS A 50 3.47 5.21 4.13
N SER A 51 3.83 6.00 5.14
CA SER A 51 4.75 5.57 6.20
C SER A 51 4.18 4.41 7.03
N TRP A 52 2.87 4.39 7.23
CA TRP A 52 2.19 3.29 7.89
C TRP A 52 2.25 2.01 7.05
N LEU A 53 1.95 2.06 5.75
CA LEU A 53 2.07 0.92 4.82
C LEU A 53 3.49 0.37 4.77
N ASP A 54 4.49 1.23 4.70
CA ASP A 54 5.92 0.86 4.71
C ASP A 54 6.31 0.15 6.02
N ARG A 55 5.87 0.67 7.17
CA ARG A 55 6.08 0.05 8.49
C ARG A 55 5.48 -1.35 8.57
N HIS A 56 4.36 -1.57 7.88
CA HIS A 56 3.69 -2.87 7.79
C HIS A 56 4.22 -3.76 6.65
N LYS A 57 5.28 -3.34 5.96
CA LYS A 57 5.92 -4.04 4.84
C LYS A 57 4.97 -4.36 3.70
N ILE A 58 4.00 -3.50 3.44
CA ILE A 58 3.13 -3.62 2.27
C ILE A 58 3.93 -3.20 1.04
N ARG A 59 3.85 -4.00 -0.04
CA ARG A 59 4.64 -3.74 -1.26
C ARG A 59 4.12 -2.51 -2.01
N ASP A 60 5.01 -1.59 -2.35
CA ASP A 60 4.73 -0.44 -3.22
C ASP A 60 4.95 -0.83 -4.69
N ILE A 61 3.86 -0.88 -5.45
CA ILE A 61 3.90 -1.28 -6.86
C ILE A 61 4.52 -0.19 -7.75
N ASN A 62 4.40 1.09 -7.37
CA ASN A 62 4.97 2.18 -8.19
C ASN A 62 6.50 2.21 -8.08
N LYS A 63 7.03 1.80 -6.92
CA LYS A 63 8.48 1.75 -6.72
C LYS A 63 9.15 0.59 -7.46
N ASP A 64 8.42 -0.50 -7.73
CA ASP A 64 8.92 -1.61 -8.56
C ASP A 64 9.06 -1.22 -10.05
N ILE A 65 8.38 -0.15 -10.50
CA ILE A 65 8.56 0.43 -11.84
C ILE A 65 9.72 1.42 -11.84
N GLU A 66 10.84 1.05 -11.22
CA GLU A 66 12.12 1.69 -11.49
C GLU A 66 12.49 1.31 -12.92
N ILE A 67 12.15 2.19 -13.86
CA ILE A 67 12.63 2.19 -15.24
C ILE A 67 14.14 1.98 -15.14
N THR A 68 14.62 0.80 -15.51
CA THR A 68 16.05 0.60 -15.74
C THR A 68 16.46 1.66 -16.76
N GLY A 69 17.23 2.63 -16.27
CA GLY A 69 17.66 3.81 -17.01
C GLY A 69 18.41 3.45 -18.29
N PRO A 70 18.61 4.44 -19.16
CA PRO A 70 18.73 4.27 -20.60
C PRO A 70 19.95 3.43 -20.97
N ASN A 71 19.74 2.43 -21.81
CA ASN A 71 20.84 1.76 -22.49
C ASN A 71 21.51 2.83 -23.39
N LYS A 72 22.62 3.40 -22.89
CA LYS A 72 23.53 4.25 -23.66
C LYS A 72 24.58 3.33 -24.25
N GLU A 73 24.35 2.77 -25.44
CA GLU A 73 25.40 2.24 -26.33
C GLU A 73 25.00 2.47 -27.79
#